data_AF-A0A9D9HNM4-F1
#
_entry.id   AF-A0A9D9HNM4-F1
#
_cell.length_a   1.000
_cell.length_b   1.000
_cell.length_c   1.000
_cell.angle_alpha   90.00
_cell.angle_beta   90.00
_cell.angle_gamma   90.00
#
_symmetry.space_group_name_H-M   'P 1'
#
loop_
_entity.id
_entity.type
_entity.pdbx_description
1 polymer ?
#
loop_
_entity_poly.entity_id
_entity_poly.type
_entity_poly.pdbx_seq_one_letter_code
_entity_poly.pdbx_strand_id
1 'polypeptide(L)'
;MAKGMTSIWKTVLQIAVAVMLIIGGISVFTNGAKDELVKAVGNLFNAGTLRDVVVWVLAAIEIITGVLLILDFFHINSLDRLDDIFLLIIMIAWIVVFMVLGELIPLFKGHLAFVPFLQAFAKDAVMVAVFGIIKAKI
;
A
#
# COMPACT_ATOMS: atom_id res chain seq x y z
N MET A 1 32.22 -3.41 -9.94
CA MET A 1 31.83 -2.30 -9.04
C MET A 1 30.86 -1.40 -9.77
N ALA A 2 29.59 -1.46 -9.37
CA ALA A 2 28.60 -0.38 -9.41
C ALA A 2 27.54 -0.71 -8.33
N LYS A 3 28.01 -1.06 -7.13
CA LYS A 3 27.17 -1.09 -5.92
C LYS A 3 27.15 0.34 -5.41
N GLY A 4 26.00 1.00 -5.36
CA GLY A 4 25.88 2.26 -4.63
C GLY A 4 25.25 3.45 -5.36
N MET A 5 24.60 3.27 -6.50
CA MET A 5 23.56 4.22 -6.89
C MET A 5 22.22 3.50 -6.90
N THR A 6 21.54 3.51 -5.75
CA THR A 6 20.10 3.74 -5.82
C THR A 6 19.95 5.00 -6.68
N SER A 7 19.33 4.88 -7.86
CA SER A 7 19.11 6.04 -8.70
C SER A 7 18.38 7.08 -7.83
N ILE A 8 18.76 8.36 -7.91
CA ILE A 8 18.12 9.43 -7.12
C ILE A 8 16.59 9.31 -7.21
N TRP A 9 16.09 8.87 -8.37
CA TRP A 9 14.69 8.56 -8.63
C TRP A 9 14.11 7.45 -7.75
N LYS A 10 14.82 6.35 -7.51
CA LYS A 10 14.39 5.27 -6.60
C LYS A 10 14.27 5.79 -5.16
N THR A 11 15.22 6.61 -4.72
CA THR A 11 15.21 7.22 -3.40
C THR A 11 14.01 8.17 -3.22
N VAL A 12 13.78 9.04 -4.20
CA VAL A 12 12.62 9.95 -4.20
C VAL A 12 11.32 9.16 -4.14
N LEU A 13 11.22 8.07 -4.91
CA LEU A 13 10.06 7.18 -4.93
C LEU A 13 9.84 6.49 -3.59
N GLN A 14 10.91 6.00 -2.95
CA GLN A 14 10.86 5.39 -1.62
C GLN A 14 10.36 6.37 -0.55
N ILE A 15 10.86 7.60 -0.53
CA ILE A 15 10.40 8.64 0.40
C ILE A 15 8.93 8.98 0.14
N ALA A 16 8.53 9.16 -1.12
CA ALA A 16 7.15 9.46 -1.48
C ALA A 16 6.19 8.36 -1.02
N VAL A 17 6.56 7.09 -1.24
CA VAL A 17 5.78 5.94 -0.76
C VAL A 17 5.74 5.88 0.76
N ALA A 18 6.87 6.11 1.44
CA ALA A 18 6.92 6.09 2.88
C ALA A 18 5.97 7.12 3.50
N VAL A 19 6.01 8.35 2.99
CA VAL A 19 5.11 9.43 3.42
C VAL A 19 3.65 9.06 3.13
N MET A 20 3.36 8.53 1.93
CA MET A 20 2.01 8.09 1.57
C MET A 20 1.48 7.02 2.53
N LEU A 21 2.27 5.99 2.84
CA LEU A 21 1.86 4.91 3.74
C LEU A 21 1.63 5.41 5.17
N ILE A 22 2.49 6.31 5.66
CA ILE A 22 2.30 6.93 6.98
C ILE A 22 1.02 7.75 7.02
N ILE A 23 0.79 8.60 6.01
CA ILE A 23 -0.41 9.43 5.94
C ILE A 23 -1.66 8.57 5.79
N GLY A 24 -1.63 7.53 4.96
CA GLY A 24 -2.74 6.58 4.76
C GLY A 24 -3.10 5.83 6.04
N GLY A 25 -2.09 5.29 6.73
CA GLY A 25 -2.34 4.62 8.00
C GLY A 25 -2.86 5.57 9.09
N ILE A 26 -2.39 6.83 9.14
CA ILE A 26 -2.94 7.86 10.05
C ILE A 26 -4.35 8.27 9.63
N SER A 27 -4.66 8.33 8.33
CA SER A 27 -5.96 8.79 7.84
C SER A 27 -7.10 7.86 8.25
N VAL A 28 -6.82 6.57 8.42
CA VAL A 28 -7.78 5.59 8.97
C VAL A 28 -8.29 6.03 10.34
N PHE A 29 -7.42 6.53 11.22
CA PHE A 29 -7.77 6.94 12.57
C PHE A 29 -8.43 8.32 12.64
N THR A 30 -8.23 9.17 11.62
CA THR A 30 -8.76 10.55 11.60
C THR A 30 -10.03 10.71 10.76
N ASN A 31 -10.12 10.02 9.62
CA ASN A 31 -11.21 10.12 8.65
C ASN A 31 -12.27 9.02 8.80
N GLY A 32 -11.99 7.96 9.57
CA GLY A 32 -12.92 6.87 9.85
C GLY A 32 -13.57 6.29 8.59
N ALA A 33 -14.90 6.26 8.53
CA ALA A 33 -15.65 5.65 7.42
C ALA A 33 -15.43 6.28 6.03
N LYS A 34 -14.85 7.49 5.95
CA LYS A 34 -14.58 8.15 4.66
C LYS A 34 -13.29 7.69 4.00
N ASP A 35 -12.43 7.03 4.76
CA ASP A 35 -11.11 6.55 4.32
C ASP A 35 -11.22 5.45 3.24
N GLU A 36 -10.29 5.46 2.29
CA GLU A 36 -10.28 4.51 1.16
C GLU A 36 -10.04 3.07 1.62
N LEU A 37 -9.15 2.85 2.59
CA LEU A 37 -8.89 1.53 3.17
C LEU A 37 -10.14 1.02 3.90
N VAL A 38 -10.80 1.90 4.66
CA VAL A 38 -12.02 1.55 5.41
C VAL A 38 -13.16 1.17 4.47
N LYS A 39 -13.29 1.83 3.32
CA LYS A 39 -14.27 1.47 2.28
C LYS A 39 -13.91 0.16 1.59
N ALA A 40 -12.65 -0.02 1.21
CA ALA A 40 -12.20 -1.21 0.51
C ALA A 40 -12.35 -2.47 1.38
N VAL A 41 -11.99 -2.40 2.66
CA VAL A 41 -12.21 -3.49 3.63
C VAL A 41 -13.69 -3.65 3.98
N GLY A 42 -14.48 -2.56 3.95
CA GLY A 42 -15.92 -2.61 4.14
C GLY A 42 -16.67 -3.43 3.08
N ASN A 43 -16.08 -3.61 1.89
CA ASN A 43 -16.63 -4.49 0.86
C ASN A 43 -16.37 -5.98 1.13
N LEU A 44 -15.42 -6.31 2.03
CA LEU A 44 -15.06 -7.68 2.41
C LEU A 44 -15.81 -8.20 3.62
N PHE A 45 -15.96 -7.34 4.62
CA PHE A 45 -16.52 -7.70 5.90
C PHE A 45 -17.75 -6.84 6.17
N ASN A 46 -18.85 -7.48 6.57
CA ASN A 46 -20.01 -6.78 7.08
C ASN A 46 -19.61 -5.86 8.24
N ALA A 47 -20.29 -4.73 8.38
CA ALA A 47 -20.03 -3.77 9.44
C ALA A 47 -20.03 -4.46 10.82
N GLY A 48 -18.96 -4.25 11.60
CA GLY A 48 -18.79 -4.87 12.91
C GLY A 48 -17.32 -4.96 13.32
N THR A 49 -17.10 -5.46 14.54
CA THR A 49 -15.80 -5.46 15.23
C THR A 49 -14.68 -6.10 14.41
N LEU A 50 -14.97 -7.14 13.63
CA LEU A 50 -13.95 -7.80 12.81
C LEU A 50 -13.38 -6.89 11.71
N ARG A 51 -14.25 -6.11 11.04
CA ARG A 51 -13.84 -5.13 10.03
C ARG A 51 -12.90 -4.09 10.63
N ASP A 52 -13.28 -3.55 11.78
CA ASP A 52 -12.53 -2.49 12.45
C ASP A 52 -11.15 -2.99 12.89
N VAL A 53 -11.05 -4.21 13.41
CA VAL A 53 -9.78 -4.85 13.76
C VAL A 53 -8.89 -5.02 12.53
N VAL A 54 -9.42 -5.53 11.42
CA VAL A 54 -8.64 -5.71 10.18
C VAL A 54 -8.12 -4.37 9.65
N VAL A 55 -9.00 -3.36 9.63
CA VAL A 55 -8.65 -1.99 9.23
C VAL A 55 -7.52 -1.43 10.10
N TRP A 56 -7.62 -1.54 11.43
CA TRP A 56 -6.60 -1.03 12.34
C TRP A 56 -5.26 -1.75 12.20
N VAL A 57 -5.29 -3.07 11.98
CA VAL A 57 -4.08 -3.86 11.74
C VAL A 57 -3.41 -3.42 10.43
N LEU A 58 -4.17 -3.25 9.35
CA LEU A 58 -3.61 -2.77 8.07
C LEU A 58 -3.05 -1.36 8.20
N ALA A 59 -3.76 -0.45 8.87
CA ALA A 59 -3.28 0.91 9.13
C ALA A 59 -1.98 0.93 9.93
N ALA A 60 -1.87 0.08 10.96
CA ALA A 60 -0.63 -0.06 11.73
C ALA A 60 0.52 -0.61 10.87
N ILE A 61 0.26 -1.60 10.01
CA ILE A 61 1.25 -2.15 9.09
C ILE A 61 1.70 -1.08 8.08
N GLU A 62 0.81 -0.24 7.56
CA GLU A 62 1.17 0.87 6.66
C GLU A 62 2.11 1.86 7.34
N ILE A 63 1.80 2.29 8.57
CA ILE A 63 2.65 3.21 9.33
C ILE A 63 4.02 2.58 9.59
N ILE A 64 4.06 1.33 10.06
CA ILE A 64 5.31 0.62 10.34
C ILE A 64 6.13 0.48 9.05
N THR A 65 5.50 0.11 7.94
CA THR A 65 6.18 -0.03 6.64
C THR A 65 6.75 1.29 6.17
N GLY A 66 5.99 2.39 6.26
CA GLY A 66 6.49 3.71 5.89
C GLY A 66 7.65 4.17 6.77
N VAL A 67 7.62 3.91 8.07
CA VAL A 67 8.76 4.19 8.96
C VAL A 67 9.98 3.34 8.59
N LEU A 68 9.79 2.04 8.33
CA LEU A 68 10.88 1.15 7.92
C LEU A 68 11.51 1.58 6.60
N LEU A 69 10.72 2.03 5.62
CA LEU A 69 11.25 2.59 4.37
C LEU A 69 12.09 3.84 4.58
N ILE A 70 11.75 4.69 5.56
CA ILE A 70 12.58 5.86 5.93
C ILE A 70 13.87 5.40 6.62
N LEU A 71 13.80 4.39 7.49
CA LEU A 71 14.97 3.87 8.19
C LEU A 71 15.94 3.15 7.24
N ASP A 72 15.42 2.43 6.25
CA ASP A 72 16.20 1.81 5.19
C ASP A 72 16.93 2.87 4.33
N PHE A 73 16.32 4.04 4.10
CA PHE A 73 17.02 5.16 3.45
C PHE A 73 18.28 5.61 4.21
N PHE A 74 18.31 5.48 5.54
CA PHE A 74 19.51 5.73 6.35
C PHE A 74 20.49 4.55 6.40
N HIS A 75 20.30 3.52 5.56
CA HIS A 75 21.17 2.34 5.42
C HIS A 75 21.38 1.57 6.73
N ILE A 76 20.30 1.43 7.53
CA ILE A 76 20.32 0.62 8.75
C ILE A 76 20.21 -0.86 8.35
N ASN A 77 21.35 -1.47 7.97
CA ASN A 77 21.46 -2.84 7.43
C ASN A 77 20.81 -3.95 8.29
N SER A 78 20.58 -3.69 9.59
CA SER A 78 19.91 -4.65 10.47
C SER A 78 18.40 -4.76 10.24
N LEU A 79 17.82 -3.84 9.46
CA LEU A 79 16.38 -3.76 9.19
C LEU A 79 15.98 -4.24 7.79
N ASP A 80 16.95 -4.47 6.89
CA ASP A 80 16.79 -4.92 5.48
C ASP A 80 15.99 -6.21 5.25
N ARG A 81 15.73 -6.98 6.30
CA ARG A 81 14.88 -8.18 6.20
C ARG A 81 13.46 -7.89 6.66
N LEU A 82 13.30 -6.95 7.59
CA LEU A 82 11.99 -6.58 8.12
C LEU A 82 11.26 -5.68 7.11
N ASP A 83 11.92 -4.65 6.58
CA ASP A 83 11.37 -3.81 5.52
C ASP A 83 10.90 -4.63 4.30
N ASP A 84 11.68 -5.61 3.84
CA ASP A 84 11.38 -6.49 2.71
C ASP A 84 10.10 -7.32 2.96
N ILE A 85 9.89 -7.75 4.21
CA ILE A 85 8.69 -8.51 4.61
C ILE A 85 7.49 -7.58 4.71
N PHE A 86 7.63 -6.43 5.37
CA PHE A 86 6.53 -5.48 5.56
C PHE A 86 6.06 -4.87 4.24
N LEU A 87 6.99 -4.50 3.36
CA LEU A 87 6.68 -4.03 2.01
C LEU A 87 5.99 -5.12 1.17
N LEU A 88 6.39 -6.39 1.32
CA LEU A 88 5.70 -7.51 0.67
C LEU A 88 4.26 -7.68 1.20
N ILE A 89 4.05 -7.56 2.51
CA ILE A 89 2.71 -7.62 3.12
C ILE A 89 1.84 -6.49 2.56
N ILE A 90 2.34 -5.26 2.50
CA ILE A 90 1.64 -4.12 1.91
C ILE A 90 1.31 -4.36 0.44
N MET A 91 2.25 -4.86 -0.35
CA MET A 91 2.02 -5.14 -1.76
C MET A 91 0.91 -6.20 -1.97
N ILE A 92 0.91 -7.26 -1.16
CA ILE A 92 -0.15 -8.28 -1.19
C ILE A 92 -1.49 -7.67 -0.76
N ALA A 93 -1.50 -6.93 0.35
CA ALA A 93 -2.71 -6.26 0.84
C ALA A 93 -3.27 -5.29 -0.20
N TRP A 94 -2.42 -4.54 -0.91
CA TRP A 94 -2.84 -3.59 -1.94
C TRP A 94 -3.52 -4.28 -3.12
N ILE A 95 -2.89 -5.34 -3.63
CA ILE A 95 -3.44 -6.14 -4.74
C ILE A 95 -4.79 -6.73 -4.34
N VAL A 96 -4.88 -7.33 -3.16
CA VAL A 96 -6.13 -7.97 -2.72
C VAL A 96 -7.20 -6.91 -2.48
N VAL A 97 -6.94 -5.94 -1.61
CA VAL A 97 -7.95 -4.99 -1.10
C VAL A 97 -8.40 -3.99 -2.16
N PHE A 98 -7.48 -3.37 -2.89
CA PHE A 98 -7.83 -2.33 -3.84
C PHE A 98 -8.10 -2.92 -5.24
N MET A 99 -7.14 -3.64 -5.81
CA MET A 99 -7.28 -4.11 -7.21
C MET A 99 -8.33 -5.22 -7.36
N VAL A 100 -8.26 -6.27 -6.55
CA VAL A 100 -9.19 -7.41 -6.70
C VAL A 100 -10.57 -7.04 -6.20
N LEU A 101 -10.66 -6.51 -4.98
CA LEU A 101 -11.94 -6.35 -4.29
C LEU A 101 -12.58 -4.98 -4.55
N GLY A 102 -11.77 -3.94 -4.68
CA GLY A 102 -12.23 -2.58 -5.00
C GLY A 102 -12.61 -2.39 -6.46
N GLU A 103 -12.01 -3.15 -7.39
CA GLU A 103 -12.13 -2.86 -8.83
C GLU A 103 -12.56 -4.07 -9.66
N LEU A 104 -11.83 -5.19 -9.60
CA LEU A 104 -12.13 -6.37 -10.42
C LEU A 104 -13.50 -6.95 -10.10
N ILE A 105 -13.80 -7.24 -8.82
CA ILE A 105 -15.09 -7.82 -8.44
C ILE A 105 -16.27 -6.89 -8.80
N PRO A 106 -16.24 -5.58 -8.48
CA PRO A 106 -17.31 -4.67 -8.89
C PRO A 106 -17.50 -4.55 -10.40
N LEU A 107 -16.43 -4.63 -11.20
CA LEU A 107 -16.52 -4.68 -12.66
C LEU A 107 -17.28 -5.93 -13.12
N PHE A 108 -16.91 -7.12 -12.64
CA PHE A 108 -17.58 -8.37 -13.02
C PHE A 108 -19.02 -8.46 -12.54
N LYS A 109 -19.39 -7.71 -11.49
CA LYS A 109 -20.77 -7.56 -11.01
C LYS A 109 -21.57 -6.48 -11.74
N GLY A 110 -20.97 -5.78 -12.70
CA GLY A 110 -21.62 -4.70 -13.47
C GLY A 110 -21.85 -3.42 -12.67
N HIS A 111 -21.19 -3.25 -11.51
CA HIS A 111 -21.32 -2.07 -10.66
C HIS A 111 -20.38 -0.92 -11.07
N LEU A 112 -19.37 -1.19 -11.89
CA LEU A 112 -18.47 -0.18 -12.45
C LEU A 112 -18.58 -0.15 -13.97
N ALA A 113 -18.68 1.07 -14.52
CA ALA A 113 -18.46 1.27 -15.94
C ALA A 113 -16.99 1.00 -16.28
N PHE A 114 -16.74 0.50 -17.50
CA PHE A 114 -15.41 0.05 -17.92
C PHE A 114 -14.34 1.15 -17.86
N VAL A 115 -14.67 2.39 -18.24
CA VAL A 115 -13.71 3.51 -18.24
C VAL A 115 -13.29 3.93 -16.83
N PRO A 116 -14.22 4.19 -15.87
CA PRO A 116 -13.86 4.41 -14.47
C PRO A 116 -13.06 3.26 -13.85
N PHE A 117 -13.41 2.01 -14.16
CA PHE A 117 -12.63 0.85 -13.73
C PHE A 117 -11.19 0.92 -14.21
N LEU A 118 -10.95 1.19 -15.50
CA LEU A 118 -9.58 1.26 -16.04
C LEU A 118 -8.75 2.37 -15.38
N GLN A 119 -9.36 3.50 -15.05
CA GLN A 119 -8.67 4.61 -14.39
C GLN A 119 -8.24 4.25 -12.96
N ALA A 120 -9.15 3.64 -12.19
CA ALA A 120 -8.84 3.17 -10.84
C ALA A 120 -7.76 2.09 -10.91
N PHE A 121 -7.95 1.08 -11.76
CA PHE A 121 -7.03 -0.05 -11.88
C PHE A 121 -5.63 0.35 -12.35
N ALA A 122 -5.54 1.34 -13.24
CA ALA A 122 -4.25 1.89 -13.64
C ALA A 122 -3.53 2.58 -12.46
N LYS A 123 -4.23 3.34 -11.63
CA LYS A 123 -3.66 3.98 -10.42
C LYS A 123 -3.09 2.92 -9.49
N ASP A 124 -3.85 1.87 -9.19
CA ASP A 124 -3.42 0.83 -8.25
C ASP A 124 -2.33 -0.09 -8.84
N ALA A 125 -2.38 -0.38 -10.13
CA ALA A 125 -1.32 -1.11 -10.82
C ALA A 125 0.02 -0.33 -10.80
N VAL A 126 -0.04 0.99 -10.97
CA VAL A 126 1.15 1.86 -10.83
C VAL A 126 1.69 1.79 -9.41
N MET A 127 0.85 1.84 -8.38
CA MET A 127 1.30 1.72 -6.98
C MET A 127 2.00 0.38 -6.71
N VAL A 128 1.46 -0.73 -7.23
CA VAL A 128 2.11 -2.04 -7.12
C VAL A 128 3.45 -2.07 -7.85
N ALA A 129 3.54 -1.46 -9.05
CA ALA A 129 4.81 -1.36 -9.78
C ALA A 129 5.85 -0.54 -8.98
N VAL A 130 5.43 0.54 -8.34
CA VAL A 130 6.24 1.38 -7.46
C VAL A 130 6.80 0.57 -6.29
N PHE A 131 5.97 -0.23 -5.60
CA PHE A 131 6.44 -1.13 -4.54
C PHE A 131 7.48 -2.13 -5.07
N GLY A 132 7.25 -2.69 -6.26
CA GLY A 132 8.18 -3.59 -6.93
C GLY A 132 9.53 -2.94 -7.25
N ILE A 133 9.53 -1.70 -7.72
CA ILE A 133 10.76 -0.93 -8.02
C ILE A 133 11.56 -0.65 -6.74
N ILE A 134 10.89 -0.29 -5.65
CA ILE A 134 11.56 -0.07 -4.34
C ILE A 134 12.21 -1.37 -3.88
N LYS A 135 11.47 -2.49 -3.95
CA LYS A 135 11.95 -3.81 -3.55
C LYS A 135 13.11 -4.33 -4.41
N ALA A 136 13.13 -4.01 -5.70
CA ALA A 136 14.16 -4.51 -6.61
C ALA A 136 15.55 -3.99 -6.19
N LYS A 137 16.35 -4.83 -5.54
CA LYS A 137 17.76 -4.55 -5.22
C LYS A 137 18.53 -4.55 -6.54
N ILE A 138 18.93 -3.36 -7.01
CA ILE A 138 19.85 -3.18 -8.16
C ILE A 138 21.27 -3.40 -7.69
#